data_AF-A0A2W7JEP2-F1
#
_entry.id   AF-A0A2W7JEP2-F1
#
_cell.length_a   1.000
_cell.length_b   1.000
_cell.length_c   1.000
_cell.angle_alpha   90.00
_cell.angle_beta   90.00
_cell.angle_gamma   90.00
#
_symmetry.space_group_name_H-M   'P 1'
#
loop_
_entity.id
_entity.type
_entity.pdbx_description
1 polymer ?
#
loop_
_entity_poly.entity_id
_entity_poly.type
_entity_poly.pdbx_seq_one_letter_code
_entity_poly.pdbx_strand_id
1 'polypeptide(L)'
;MRKTLIALMFAAALPTVAMAMPEGTGPMGDHMDGSRHGGQMHGMHGRGPYSQLDLSREQREQIRKIMGEQMHERQQLVDKYLEKLSPADQKALKDEMEAKHKKAEADVRALLKPDQQKQFDEIQKKQAERRAEWAEFKAWKAQQAQKAQ
;
A
#
# COMPACT_ATOMS: atom_id res chain seq x y z
N MET A 1 34.28 32.64 -22.78
CA MET A 1 33.41 33.80 -22.46
C MET A 1 32.83 33.60 -21.07
N ARG A 2 33.34 34.34 -20.09
CA ARG A 2 32.91 34.30 -18.68
C ARG A 2 31.61 35.08 -18.56
N LYS A 3 30.54 34.46 -18.07
CA LYS A 3 29.28 35.16 -17.77
C LYS A 3 29.00 35.05 -16.27
N THR A 4 28.94 36.22 -15.67
CA THR A 4 28.73 36.54 -14.26
C THR A 4 27.25 36.43 -13.86
N LEU A 5 27.04 35.85 -12.68
CA LEU A 5 26.12 36.23 -11.59
C LEU A 5 24.71 36.73 -11.92
N ILE A 6 23.70 36.18 -11.21
CA ILE A 6 22.87 36.89 -10.21
C ILE A 6 22.07 35.84 -9.42
N ALA A 7 22.32 35.76 -8.12
CA ALA A 7 21.48 35.08 -7.15
C ALA A 7 20.44 36.09 -6.65
N LEU A 8 19.15 35.73 -6.69
CA LEU A 8 18.06 36.51 -6.11
C LEU A 8 17.25 35.58 -5.19
N MET A 9 17.70 35.53 -3.94
CA MET A 9 16.92 34.99 -2.81
C MET A 9 15.87 36.03 -2.44
N PHE A 10 14.60 35.74 -2.70
CA PHE A 10 13.47 36.48 -2.15
C PHE A 10 12.88 35.68 -0.99
N ALA A 11 13.36 35.98 0.22
CA ALA A 11 12.74 35.55 1.45
C ALA A 11 11.49 36.42 1.69
N ALA A 12 10.32 35.90 1.32
CA ALA A 12 9.04 36.48 1.73
C ALA A 12 8.61 35.82 3.04
N ALA A 13 8.80 36.53 4.14
CA ALA A 13 8.24 36.21 5.44
C ALA A 13 6.71 36.34 5.38
N LEU A 14 5.97 35.27 5.64
CA LEU A 14 4.52 35.32 5.78
C LEU A 14 4.17 35.77 7.22
N PRO A 15 3.35 36.83 7.40
CA PRO A 15 2.86 37.23 8.71
C PRO A 15 1.92 36.17 9.28
N THR A 16 2.27 35.70 10.47
CA THR A 16 1.50 34.77 11.29
C THR A 16 0.25 35.48 11.79
N VAL A 17 -0.90 35.24 11.14
CA VAL A 17 -2.20 35.68 11.68
C VAL A 17 -2.58 34.69 12.78
N ALA A 18 -2.41 35.12 14.03
CA ALA A 18 -2.99 34.48 15.20
C ALA A 18 -4.51 34.68 15.17
N MET A 19 -5.24 33.69 14.66
CA MET A 19 -6.68 33.58 14.89
C MET A 19 -6.88 32.87 16.23
N ALA A 20 -7.56 33.59 17.12
CA ALA A 20 -7.91 33.19 18.47
C ALA A 20 -8.55 31.79 18.53
N MET A 21 -8.05 30.95 19.45
CA MET A 21 -8.68 29.69 19.83
C MET A 21 -9.79 29.98 20.84
N PRO A 22 -11.06 29.64 20.57
CA PRO A 22 -12.03 29.49 21.63
C PRO A 22 -11.76 28.19 22.37
N GLU A 23 -11.31 28.31 23.62
CA GLU A 23 -11.39 27.24 24.61
C GLU A 23 -12.86 26.80 24.75
N GLY A 24 -13.13 25.60 24.27
CA GLY A 24 -14.40 24.92 24.42
C GLY A 24 -14.15 23.51 24.92
N THR A 25 -13.78 23.40 26.19
CA THR A 25 -13.89 22.18 27.00
C THR A 25 -15.36 21.81 27.13
N GLY A 26 -15.88 21.13 26.12
CA GLY A 26 -17.11 20.35 26.18
C GLY A 26 -16.79 18.88 26.51
N PRO A 27 -17.65 18.18 27.26
CA PRO A 27 -17.31 16.92 27.90
C PRO A 27 -17.00 15.84 26.85
N MET A 28 -15.83 15.22 27.02
CA MET A 28 -15.46 13.94 26.40
C MET A 28 -16.46 12.88 26.84
N GLY A 29 -17.61 12.83 26.17
CA GLY A 29 -18.52 11.70 26.20
C GLY A 29 -17.87 10.56 25.42
N ASP A 30 -17.56 9.50 26.14
CA ASP A 30 -17.36 8.13 25.66
C ASP A 30 -18.02 7.90 24.29
N HIS A 31 -17.24 7.71 23.22
CA HIS A 31 -17.56 6.94 22.00
C HIS A 31 -16.42 7.06 20.96
N MET A 32 -15.17 6.83 21.37
CA MET A 32 -14.03 6.69 20.45
C MET A 32 -13.31 5.37 20.73
N ASP A 33 -13.95 4.25 20.37
CA ASP A 33 -13.20 3.02 20.07
C ASP A 33 -12.51 3.23 18.72
N GLY A 34 -11.26 3.64 18.79
CA GLY A 34 -10.42 4.01 17.66
C GLY A 34 -10.03 2.82 16.79
N SER A 35 -10.49 2.87 15.54
CA SER A 35 -9.64 2.85 14.35
C SER A 35 -8.62 1.72 14.18
N ARG A 36 -8.86 0.84 13.18
CA ARG A 36 -7.85 0.50 12.17
C ARG A 36 -8.46 0.48 10.76
N HIS A 37 -8.59 1.67 10.18
CA HIS A 37 -8.66 1.83 8.72
C HIS A 37 -7.24 1.60 8.17
N GLY A 38 -7.00 0.42 7.59
CA GLY A 38 -5.70 0.06 7.04
C GLY A 38 -5.62 -1.43 6.75
N GLY A 39 -6.18 -1.86 5.61
CA GLY A 39 -5.90 -3.19 5.06
C GLY A 39 -6.76 -4.33 5.62
N GLN A 40 -8.07 -4.32 5.36
CA GLN A 40 -8.91 -5.54 5.40
C GLN A 40 -8.59 -6.51 4.22
N MET A 41 -7.33 -6.55 3.78
CA MET A 41 -6.85 -7.27 2.59
C MET A 41 -5.69 -8.21 2.92
N HIS A 42 -5.51 -8.57 4.18
CA HIS A 42 -4.62 -9.65 4.60
C HIS A 42 -5.39 -10.54 5.56
N GLY A 43 -6.13 -11.48 5.00
CA GLY A 43 -6.88 -12.48 5.77
C GLY A 43 -8.27 -12.71 5.23
N MET A 44 -8.38 -13.32 4.05
CA MET A 44 -9.61 -14.02 3.65
C MET A 44 -9.89 -15.25 4.54
N HIS A 45 -9.11 -15.43 5.60
CA HIS A 45 -9.32 -16.34 6.72
C HIS A 45 -9.84 -15.58 7.94
N GLY A 46 -11.16 -15.34 7.98
CA GLY A 46 -11.91 -15.53 9.24
C GLY A 46 -12.30 -14.31 10.08
N ARG A 47 -12.17 -13.06 9.63
CA ARG A 47 -12.62 -11.91 10.44
C ARG A 47 -13.30 -10.79 9.65
N GLY A 48 -14.18 -11.17 8.73
CA GLY A 48 -15.11 -10.24 8.08
C GLY A 48 -16.47 -10.25 8.81
N PRO A 49 -17.34 -9.25 8.59
CA PRO A 49 -18.69 -9.26 9.16
C PRO A 49 -19.47 -10.56 8.85
N TYR A 50 -19.23 -11.15 7.68
CA TYR A 50 -19.84 -12.41 7.25
C TYR A 50 -19.34 -13.66 7.99
N SER A 51 -18.17 -13.62 8.66
CA SER A 51 -17.69 -14.77 9.43
C SER A 51 -18.36 -14.90 10.81
N GLN A 52 -19.18 -13.92 11.20
CA GLN A 52 -20.01 -13.96 12.42
C GLN A 52 -21.40 -14.58 12.15
N LEU A 53 -21.76 -14.77 10.89
CA LEU A 53 -23.01 -15.41 10.48
C LEU A 53 -22.82 -16.93 10.47
N ASP A 54 -23.84 -17.66 10.91
CA ASP A 54 -23.87 -19.13 10.79
C ASP A 54 -24.18 -19.52 9.34
N LEU A 55 -23.15 -19.48 8.50
CA LEU A 55 -23.24 -19.74 7.07
C LEU A 55 -23.06 -21.22 6.75
N SER A 56 -23.91 -21.75 5.88
CA SER A 56 -23.69 -23.05 5.26
C SER A 56 -22.42 -23.04 4.40
N ARG A 57 -21.90 -24.24 4.09
CA ARG A 57 -20.70 -24.37 3.24
C ARG A 57 -20.91 -23.73 1.87
N GLU A 58 -22.07 -23.93 1.26
CA GLU A 58 -22.39 -23.38 -0.06
C GLU A 58 -22.47 -21.85 -0.04
N GLN A 59 -23.13 -21.28 0.98
CA GLN A 59 -23.19 -19.82 1.16
C GLN A 59 -21.79 -19.21 1.32
N ARG A 60 -20.91 -19.87 2.08
CA ARG A 60 -19.52 -19.42 2.27
C ARG A 60 -18.74 -19.43 0.95
N GLU A 61 -18.93 -20.44 0.11
CA GLU A 61 -18.28 -20.52 -1.20
C GLU A 61 -18.79 -19.43 -2.14
N GLN A 62 -20.11 -19.19 -2.18
CA GLN A 62 -20.71 -18.10 -2.96
C GLN A 62 -20.22 -16.72 -2.50
N ILE A 63 -20.19 -16.47 -1.19
CA ILE A 63 -19.67 -15.21 -0.63
C ILE A 63 -18.19 -15.03 -0.97
N ARG A 64 -17.37 -16.09 -0.89
CA ARG A 64 -15.95 -16.02 -1.29
C ARG A 64 -15.81 -15.64 -2.76
N LYS A 65 -16.66 -16.20 -3.64
CA LYS A 65 -16.66 -15.86 -5.07
C LYS A 65 -17.01 -14.38 -5.28
N ILE A 66 -18.10 -13.90 -4.69
CA ILE A 66 -18.55 -12.50 -4.79
C ILE A 66 -17.44 -11.56 -4.31
N MET A 67 -16.82 -11.85 -3.17
CA MET A 67 -15.72 -11.04 -2.63
C MET A 67 -14.49 -11.06 -3.54
N GLY A 68 -14.16 -12.22 -4.11
CA GLY A 68 -13.07 -12.36 -5.07
C GLY A 68 -13.29 -11.53 -6.34
N GLU A 69 -14.51 -11.57 -6.89
CA GLU A 69 -14.93 -10.78 -8.05
C GLU A 69 -14.88 -9.28 -7.75
N GLN A 70 -15.44 -8.84 -6.63
CA GLN A 70 -15.39 -7.45 -6.19
C GLN A 70 -13.94 -6.92 -6.06
N MET A 71 -13.03 -7.74 -5.52
CA MET A 71 -11.62 -7.35 -5.41
C MET A 71 -10.95 -7.25 -6.78
N HIS A 72 -11.31 -8.13 -7.71
CA HIS A 72 -10.81 -8.07 -9.07
C HIS A 72 -11.32 -6.82 -9.80
N GLU A 73 -12.61 -6.52 -9.73
CA GLU A 73 -13.22 -5.31 -10.32
C GLU A 73 -12.60 -4.04 -9.76
N ARG A 74 -12.39 -3.98 -8.43
CA ARG A 74 -11.71 -2.85 -7.79
C ARG A 74 -10.28 -2.69 -8.33
N GLN A 75 -9.54 -3.78 -8.48
CA GLN A 75 -8.18 -3.73 -9.02
C GLN A 75 -8.18 -3.21 -10.45
N GLN A 76 -9.03 -3.74 -11.33
CA GLN A 76 -9.17 -3.28 -12.72
C GLN A 76 -9.53 -1.80 -12.80
N LEU A 77 -10.43 -1.33 -11.95
CA LEU A 77 -10.81 0.09 -11.90
C LEU A 77 -9.60 0.97 -11.56
N VAL A 78 -8.83 0.59 -10.54
CA VAL A 78 -7.60 1.30 -10.15
C VAL A 78 -6.58 1.29 -11.30
N ASP A 79 -6.32 0.12 -11.89
CA ASP A 79 -5.36 -0.04 -12.98
C ASP A 79 -5.73 0.86 -14.17
N LYS A 80 -7.01 0.91 -14.54
CA LYS A 80 -7.53 1.80 -15.60
C LYS A 80 -7.25 3.29 -15.36
N TYR A 81 -7.22 3.74 -14.10
CA TYR A 81 -6.88 5.12 -13.78
C TYR A 81 -5.36 5.33 -13.65
N LEU A 82 -4.62 4.33 -13.17
CA LEU A 82 -3.16 4.37 -13.13
C LEU A 82 -2.56 4.42 -14.54
N GLU A 83 -3.16 3.76 -15.52
CA GLU A 83 -2.76 3.82 -16.93
C GLU A 83 -2.87 5.23 -17.53
N LYS A 84 -3.72 6.10 -16.97
CA LYS A 84 -3.84 7.50 -17.40
C LYS A 84 -2.74 8.41 -16.86
N LEU A 85 -1.98 7.94 -15.86
CA LEU A 85 -0.84 8.68 -15.34
C LEU A 85 0.29 8.70 -16.38
N SER A 86 1.11 9.75 -16.35
CA SER A 86 2.30 9.80 -17.18
C SER A 86 3.28 8.67 -16.79
N PRO A 87 4.15 8.21 -17.70
CA PRO A 87 5.18 7.22 -17.36
C PRO A 87 6.08 7.66 -16.20
N ALA A 88 6.33 8.97 -16.07
CA ALA A 88 7.10 9.54 -14.99
C ALA A 88 6.37 9.40 -13.63
N ASP A 89 5.08 9.71 -13.59
CA ASP A 89 4.28 9.60 -12.37
C ASP A 89 4.05 8.15 -11.97
N GLN A 90 3.85 7.25 -12.94
CA GLN A 90 3.78 5.81 -12.66
C GLN A 90 5.08 5.27 -12.05
N LYS A 91 6.24 5.75 -12.54
CA LYS A 91 7.53 5.40 -11.96
C LYS A 91 7.69 5.98 -10.56
N ALA A 92 7.35 7.26 -10.37
CA ALA A 92 7.44 7.91 -9.06
C ALA A 92 6.59 7.18 -8.01
N LEU A 93 5.36 6.78 -8.36
CA LEU A 93 4.49 6.00 -7.48
C LEU A 93 5.13 4.65 -7.08
N LYS A 94 5.68 3.92 -8.06
CA LYS A 94 6.36 2.63 -7.81
C LYS A 94 7.58 2.80 -6.91
N ASP A 95 8.42 3.78 -7.22
CA ASP A 95 9.63 4.08 -6.45
C ASP A 95 9.26 4.47 -5.00
N GLU A 96 8.23 5.30 -4.80
CA GLU A 96 7.77 5.72 -3.48
C GLU A 96 7.22 4.54 -2.68
N MET A 97 6.43 3.66 -3.31
CA MET A 97 5.95 2.43 -2.68
C MET A 97 7.09 1.51 -2.27
N GLU A 98 8.09 1.32 -3.14
CA GLU A 98 9.27 0.50 -2.83
C GLU A 98 10.08 1.08 -1.67
N ALA A 99 10.29 2.41 -1.65
CA ALA A 99 10.97 3.10 -0.58
C ALA A 99 10.23 2.92 0.77
N LYS A 100 8.90 3.09 0.77
CA LYS A 100 8.07 2.86 1.96
C LYS A 100 8.14 1.40 2.43
N HIS A 101 8.13 0.44 1.50
CA HIS A 101 8.24 -0.97 1.82
C HIS A 101 9.59 -1.30 2.48
N LYS A 102 10.71 -0.86 1.88
CA LYS A 102 12.06 -1.05 2.45
C LYS A 102 12.20 -0.42 3.83
N LYS A 103 11.62 0.77 4.03
CA LYS A 103 11.61 1.42 5.34
C LYS A 103 10.84 0.57 6.36
N ALA A 104 9.63 0.14 6.02
CA ALA A 104 8.83 -0.71 6.92
C ALA A 104 9.53 -2.03 7.25
N GLU A 105 10.20 -2.67 6.29
CA GLU A 105 11.01 -3.87 6.54
C GLU A 105 12.16 -3.61 7.53
N ALA A 106 12.87 -2.48 7.37
CA ALA A 106 13.95 -2.10 8.27
C ALA A 106 13.42 -1.82 9.68
N ASP A 107 12.31 -1.09 9.80
CA ASP A 107 11.65 -0.79 11.07
C ASP A 107 11.18 -2.07 11.77
N VAL A 108 10.60 -3.03 11.03
CA VAL A 108 10.23 -4.35 11.56
C VAL A 108 11.46 -5.11 12.04
N ARG A 109 12.52 -5.19 11.23
CA ARG A 109 13.75 -5.90 11.59
C ARG A 109 14.40 -5.34 12.85
N ALA A 110 14.34 -4.01 13.04
CA ALA A 110 14.87 -3.35 14.24
C ALA A 110 14.16 -3.75 15.54
N LEU A 111 12.89 -4.19 15.46
CA LEU A 111 12.11 -4.66 16.62
C LEU A 111 12.33 -6.14 16.95
N LEU A 112 12.98 -6.90 16.06
CA LEU A 112 13.18 -8.33 16.22
C LEU A 112 14.43 -8.65 17.05
N LYS A 113 14.38 -9.75 17.81
CA LYS A 113 15.56 -10.32 18.49
C LYS A 113 16.55 -10.91 17.48
N PRO A 114 17.84 -11.07 17.80
CA PRO A 114 18.86 -11.56 16.86
C PRO A 114 18.49 -12.87 16.13
N ASP A 115 17.92 -13.85 16.84
CA ASP A 115 17.51 -15.11 16.21
C ASP A 115 16.30 -14.94 15.28
N GLN A 116 15.39 -14.03 15.60
CA GLN A 116 14.24 -13.68 14.75
C GLN A 116 14.67 -12.87 13.53
N GLN A 117 15.70 -12.02 13.65
CA GLN A 117 16.27 -11.30 12.52
C GLN A 117 16.84 -12.26 11.46
N LYS A 118 17.54 -13.32 11.88
CA LYS A 118 18.03 -14.36 10.95
C LYS A 118 16.90 -15.01 10.18
N GLN A 119 15.83 -15.41 10.87
CA GLN A 119 14.64 -16.00 10.24
C GLN A 119 13.95 -15.00 9.30
N PHE A 120 13.83 -13.75 9.71
CA PHE A 120 13.24 -12.69 8.90
C PHE A 120 14.05 -12.46 7.61
N ASP A 121 15.37 -12.37 7.71
CA ASP A 121 16.26 -12.18 6.57
C ASP A 121 16.16 -13.36 5.58
N GLU A 122 16.06 -14.59 6.08
CA GLU A 122 15.82 -15.78 5.25
C GLU A 122 14.46 -15.74 4.55
N ILE A 123 13.40 -15.32 5.27
CA ILE A 123 12.06 -15.15 4.69
C ILE A 123 12.10 -14.09 3.58
N GLN A 124 12.77 -12.96 3.81
CA GLN A 124 12.92 -11.88 2.83
C GLN A 124 13.67 -12.36 1.58
N LYS A 125 14.73 -13.14 1.76
CA LYS A 125 15.46 -13.77 0.65
C LYS A 125 14.56 -14.67 -0.18
N LYS A 126 13.83 -15.60 0.45
CA LYS A 126 12.90 -16.51 -0.25
C LYS A 126 11.77 -15.77 -0.97
N GLN A 127 11.28 -14.67 -0.39
CA GLN A 127 10.28 -13.82 -1.04
C GLN A 127 10.86 -13.11 -2.27
N ALA A 128 12.10 -12.63 -2.21
CA ALA A 128 12.77 -12.03 -3.36
C ALA A 128 12.94 -13.03 -4.52
N GLU A 129 13.39 -14.26 -4.21
CA GLU A 129 13.50 -15.36 -5.17
C GLU A 129 12.15 -15.68 -5.82
N ARG A 130 11.10 -15.88 -5.02
CA ARG A 130 9.74 -16.13 -5.54
C ARG A 130 9.21 -15.00 -6.41
N ARG A 131 9.50 -13.75 -6.06
CA ARG A 131 9.10 -12.59 -6.89
C ARG A 131 9.82 -12.58 -8.23
N ALA A 132 11.11 -12.93 -8.25
CA ALA A 132 11.88 -13.05 -9.48
C ALA A 132 11.35 -14.18 -10.37
N GLU A 133 11.15 -15.38 -9.83
CA GLU A 133 10.54 -16.52 -10.54
C GLU A 133 9.16 -16.18 -11.10
N TRP A 134 8.33 -15.49 -10.31
CA TRP A 134 7.00 -15.06 -10.76
C TRP A 134 7.06 -14.00 -11.86
N ALA A 135 8.06 -13.12 -11.84
CA ALA A 135 8.28 -12.13 -12.90
C ALA A 135 8.70 -12.82 -14.21
N GLU A 136 9.60 -13.80 -14.15
CA GLU A 136 9.99 -14.64 -15.29
C GLU A 136 8.79 -15.41 -15.84
N PHE A 137 7.99 -16.03 -14.98
CA PHE A 137 6.78 -16.74 -15.37
C PHE A 137 5.77 -15.81 -16.06
N LYS A 138 5.56 -14.59 -15.56
CA LYS A 138 4.71 -13.59 -16.21
C LYS A 138 5.25 -13.20 -17.59
N ALA A 139 6.57 -12.98 -17.71
CA ALA A 139 7.19 -12.66 -18.99
C ALA A 139 7.04 -13.81 -20.00
N TRP A 140 7.25 -15.06 -19.58
CA TRP A 140 7.00 -16.25 -20.39
C TRP A 140 5.55 -16.34 -20.85
N LYS A 141 4.59 -16.11 -19.93
CA LYS A 141 3.16 -16.13 -20.26
C LYS A 141 2.78 -15.06 -21.28
N ALA A 142 3.36 -13.87 -21.17
CA ALA A 142 3.15 -12.79 -22.15
C ALA A 142 3.72 -13.15 -23.53
N GLN A 143 4.92 -13.74 -23.60
CA GLN A 143 5.50 -14.22 -24.86
C GLN A 143 4.66 -15.34 -25.49
N GLN A 144 4.11 -16.26 -24.69
CA GLN A 144 3.23 -17.31 -25.20
C GLN A 144 1.92 -16.76 -25.75
N ALA A 145 1.31 -15.78 -25.07
CA ALA A 145 0.10 -15.12 -25.56
C ALA A 145 0.34 -14.40 -26.91
N GLN A 146 1.52 -13.80 -27.11
CA GLN A 146 1.89 -13.16 -28.38
C GLN A 146 2.12 -14.16 -29.52
N LYS A 147 2.58 -15.38 -29.22
CA LYS A 147 2.77 -16.45 -30.21
C LYS A 147 1.47 -17.16 -30.62
N ALA A 148 0.39 -16.97 -29.86
CA ALA A 148 -0.91 -17.58 -30.08
C ALA A 148 -1.91 -16.66 -30.81
N GLN A 149 -1.48 -15.45 -31.20
CA GLN A 149 -2.21 -14.50 -32.07
C GLN A 149 -1.60 -14.48 -33.47
#